data_AF-A0A645DSG3-F1
#
_entry.id   AF-A0A645DSG3-F1
#
_cell.length_a   1.000
_cell.length_b   1.000
_cell.length_c   1.000
_cell.angle_alpha   90.00
_cell.angle_beta   90.00
_cell.angle_gamma   90.00
#
_symmetry.space_group_name_H-M   'P 1'
#
loop_
_entity.id
_entity.type
_entity.pdbx_description
1 polymer ?
#
loop_
_entity_poly.entity_id
_entity_poly.type
_entity_poly.pdbx_seq_one_letter_code
_entity_poly.pdbx_strand_id
1 'polypeptide(L)'
;MSTLLTLTTPPLELSDAIEYLLRPLKVVRFPVHEISLMLSIALRFVPTLMDETEKIMNAQRARGVDFGEGSLVQKMKAIIPLLIPLFVSSFNRAEDLATAMEARGYQGGEGRTKYRVLHWHNQDTLVMIAFGLLTVILVFLRG
;
A
#
# COMPACT_ATOMS: atom_id res chain seq x y z
N MET A 1 -6.49 -10.81 16.54
CA MET A 1 -7.27 -9.84 15.75
C MET A 1 -6.50 -9.38 14.51
N SER A 2 -5.21 -9.01 14.62
CA SER A 2 -4.35 -8.67 13.47
C SER A 2 -4.30 -9.73 12.37
N THR A 3 -4.06 -11.00 12.69
CA THR A 3 -3.96 -12.08 11.69
C THR A 3 -5.27 -12.32 10.94
N LEU A 4 -6.41 -12.26 11.62
CA LEU A 4 -7.73 -12.38 10.98
C LEU A 4 -7.94 -11.24 9.98
N LEU A 5 -7.69 -10.00 10.41
CA LEU A 5 -7.83 -8.81 9.58
C LEU A 5 -6.97 -8.89 8.31
N THR A 6 -5.71 -9.32 8.43
CA THR A 6 -4.79 -9.50 7.29
C THR A 6 -5.24 -10.61 6.33
N LEU A 7 -5.82 -11.71 6.84
CA LEU A 7 -6.21 -12.84 6.02
C LEU A 7 -7.58 -12.67 5.35
N THR A 8 -8.51 -11.95 5.98
CA THR A 8 -9.89 -11.81 5.46
C THR A 8 -10.09 -10.56 4.60
N THR A 9 -9.13 -9.62 4.62
CA THR A 9 -9.30 -8.31 3.98
C THR A 9 -8.22 -8.09 2.92
N PRO A 10 -8.60 -7.89 1.64
CA PRO A 10 -7.65 -7.55 0.59
C PRO A 10 -6.89 -6.25 0.90
N PRO A 11 -5.58 -6.15 0.58
CA PRO A 11 -4.77 -4.95 0.86
C PRO A 11 -5.35 -3.65 0.28
N LEU A 12 -6.00 -3.73 -0.89
CA LEU A 12 -6.64 -2.57 -1.52
C LEU A 12 -7.83 -2.06 -0.69
N GLU A 13 -8.61 -2.95 -0.07
CA GLU A 13 -9.71 -2.55 0.83
C GLU A 13 -9.19 -1.94 2.13
N LEU A 14 -8.05 -2.39 2.62
CA LEU A 14 -7.37 -1.75 3.75
C LEU A 14 -6.95 -0.31 3.41
N SER A 15 -6.47 -0.06 2.19
CA SER A 15 -6.18 1.31 1.71
C SER A 15 -7.42 2.19 1.67
N ASP A 16 -8.55 1.66 1.16
CA ASP A 16 -9.82 2.39 1.14
C ASP A 16 -10.33 2.70 2.56
N ALA A 17 -10.14 1.76 3.50
CA ALA A 17 -10.46 1.95 4.91
C ALA A 17 -9.54 2.99 5.57
N ILE A 18 -8.23 2.98 5.29
CA ILE A 18 -7.29 3.99 5.76
C ILE A 18 -7.69 5.38 5.24
N GLU A 19 -8.05 5.49 3.96
CA GLU A 19 -8.56 6.75 3.41
C GLU A 19 -9.82 7.21 4.14
N TYR A 20 -10.77 6.31 4.41
CA TYR A 20 -11.97 6.62 5.16
C TYR A 20 -11.65 7.14 6.58
N LEU A 21 -10.71 6.50 7.28
CA LEU A 21 -10.27 6.88 8.62
C LEU A 21 -9.49 8.21 8.64
N LEU A 22 -8.81 8.56 7.54
CA LEU A 22 -8.07 9.82 7.40
C LEU A 22 -8.96 11.01 7.00
N ARG A 23 -10.21 10.79 6.56
CA ARG A 23 -11.17 11.87 6.22
C ARG A 23 -11.29 13.01 7.25
N PRO A 24 -11.39 12.77 8.58
CA PRO A 24 -11.47 13.87 9.55
C PRO A 24 -10.26 14.81 9.51
N LEU A 25 -9.07 14.33 9.12
CA LEU A 25 -7.87 15.17 8.99
C LEU A 25 -7.99 16.17 7.82
N LYS A 26 -8.93 15.97 6.90
CA LYS A 26 -9.24 16.95 5.84
C LYS A 26 -9.62 18.32 6.40
N VAL A 27 -10.22 18.36 7.60
CA VAL A 27 -10.58 19.61 8.30
C VAL A 27 -9.33 20.45 8.61
N VAL A 28 -8.19 19.81 8.84
CA VAL A 28 -6.89 20.45 9.12
C VAL A 28 -6.09 20.69 7.82
N ARG A 29 -6.75 20.66 6.65
CA ARG A 29 -6.15 20.79 5.31
C ARG A 29 -5.08 19.72 5.00
N PHE A 30 -5.21 18.54 5.60
CA PHE A 30 -4.33 17.41 5.28
C PHE A 30 -4.69 16.82 3.90
N PRO A 31 -3.71 16.49 3.03
CA PRO A 31 -3.94 15.98 1.67
C PRO A 31 -4.34 14.49 1.66
N VAL A 32 -5.53 14.18 2.17
CA VAL A 32 -6.03 12.80 2.32
C VAL A 32 -6.14 12.09 0.97
N HIS A 33 -6.55 12.80 -0.08
CA HIS A 33 -6.77 12.20 -1.40
C HIS A 33 -5.46 11.80 -2.07
N GLU A 34 -4.45 12.68 -2.00
CA GLU A 34 -3.12 12.46 -2.56
C GLU A 34 -2.43 11.29 -1.85
N ILE A 35 -2.57 11.20 -0.52
CA ILE A 35 -2.05 10.08 0.25
C ILE A 35 -2.74 8.77 -0.13
N SER A 36 -4.06 8.78 -0.32
CA SER A 36 -4.82 7.61 -0.77
C SER A 36 -4.40 7.17 -2.18
N LEU A 37 -4.18 8.12 -3.09
CA LEU A 37 -3.68 7.84 -4.44
C LEU A 37 -2.29 7.21 -4.38
N MET A 38 -1.35 7.81 -3.65
CA MET A 38 0.00 7.29 -3.49
C MET A 38 -0.01 5.88 -2.88
N LEU A 39 -0.84 5.64 -1.87
CA LEU A 39 -0.98 4.31 -1.25
C LEU A 39 -1.54 3.29 -2.24
N SER A 40 -2.57 3.66 -3.01
CA SER A 40 -3.17 2.79 -4.03
C SER A 40 -2.18 2.42 -5.14
N ILE A 41 -1.38 3.39 -5.59
CA ILE A 41 -0.30 3.16 -6.58
C ILE A 41 0.77 2.26 -5.97
N ALA A 42 1.21 2.53 -4.75
CA ALA A 42 2.22 1.73 -4.06
C ALA A 42 1.78 0.27 -3.94
N LEU A 43 0.58 0.02 -3.38
CA LEU A 43 0.06 -1.34 -3.21
C LEU A 43 -0.10 -2.09 -4.54
N ARG A 44 -0.46 -1.40 -5.61
CA ARG A 44 -0.53 -1.98 -6.96
C ARG A 44 0.85 -2.29 -7.53
N PHE A 45 1.87 -1.48 -7.23
CA PHE A 45 3.23 -1.65 -7.75
C PHE A 45 4.12 -2.57 -6.92
N VAL A 46 3.82 -2.81 -5.63
CA VAL A 46 4.61 -3.75 -4.81
C VAL A 46 4.75 -5.12 -5.48
N PRO A 47 3.68 -5.80 -5.94
CA PRO A 47 3.82 -7.11 -6.58
C PRO A 47 4.72 -7.06 -7.82
N THR A 48 4.52 -6.06 -8.68
CA THR A 48 5.31 -5.91 -9.91
C THR A 48 6.79 -5.62 -9.61
N LEU A 49 7.09 -4.82 -8.57
CA LEU A 49 8.47 -4.57 -8.14
C LEU A 49 9.13 -5.82 -7.54
N MET A 50 8.36 -6.68 -6.86
CA MET A 50 8.87 -7.96 -6.37
C MET A 50 9.24 -8.89 -7.54
N ASP A 51 8.36 -9.03 -8.53
CA ASP A 51 8.64 -9.83 -9.73
C ASP A 51 9.87 -9.33 -10.50
N GLU A 52 10.02 -8.01 -10.59
CA GLU A 52 11.14 -7.36 -11.25
C GLU A 52 12.45 -7.54 -10.46
N THR A 53 12.39 -7.41 -9.14
CA THR A 53 13.52 -7.70 -8.24
C THR A 53 14.00 -9.14 -8.44
N GLU A 54 13.08 -10.10 -8.50
CA GLU A 54 13.42 -11.52 -8.72
C GLU A 54 14.07 -11.74 -10.09
N LYS A 55 13.53 -11.13 -11.15
CA LYS A 55 14.12 -11.18 -12.51
C LYS A 55 15.53 -10.62 -12.53
N ILE A 56 15.74 -9.44 -11.94
CA ILE A 56 17.07 -8.81 -11.88
C ILE A 56 18.03 -9.66 -11.05
N MET A 57 17.60 -10.17 -9.90
CA MET A 57 18.41 -11.07 -9.08
C MET A 57 18.86 -12.30 -9.87
N ASN A 58 17.95 -12.97 -10.58
CA ASN A 58 18.29 -14.15 -11.38
C ASN A 58 19.24 -13.81 -12.53
N ALA A 59 19.05 -12.66 -13.19
CA ALA A 59 19.97 -12.20 -14.23
C ALA A 59 21.38 -11.89 -13.68
N GLN A 60 21.49 -11.30 -12.49
CA GLN A 60 22.79 -11.02 -11.87
C GLN A 60 23.47 -12.28 -11.35
N ARG A 61 22.71 -13.26 -10.83
CA ARG A 61 23.24 -14.59 -10.49
C ARG A 61 23.83 -15.30 -11.71
N ALA A 62 23.15 -15.23 -12.86
CA ALA A 62 23.66 -15.77 -14.12
C ALA A 62 24.95 -15.07 -14.60
N ARG A 63 25.17 -13.81 -14.18
CA ARG A 63 26.40 -13.03 -14.42
C ARG A 63 27.47 -13.26 -13.34
N GLY A 64 27.25 -14.18 -12.41
CA GLY A 64 28.22 -14.56 -11.37
C GLY A 64 28.16 -13.72 -10.09
N VAL A 65 27.12 -12.91 -9.88
CA VAL A 65 26.93 -12.20 -8.61
C VAL A 65 26.37 -13.16 -7.57
N ASP A 66 27.13 -13.39 -6.50
CA ASP A 66 26.65 -14.08 -5.31
C ASP A 66 26.10 -13.07 -4.29
N PHE A 67 24.85 -13.26 -3.89
CA PHE A 67 24.15 -12.40 -2.93
C PHE A 67 24.22 -12.92 -1.48
N GLY A 68 24.64 -14.17 -1.26
CA GLY A 68 24.63 -14.84 0.05
C GLY A 68 26.00 -14.91 0.74
N GLU A 69 27.08 -14.92 -0.05
CA GLU A 69 28.44 -15.19 0.44
C GLU A 69 29.29 -13.92 0.66
N GLY A 70 30.29 -14.04 1.55
CA GLY A 70 31.29 -13.00 1.81
C GLY A 70 31.05 -12.08 3.01
N SER A 71 32.00 -11.17 3.20
CA SER A 71 31.99 -10.12 4.24
C SER A 71 30.84 -9.13 4.05
N LEU A 72 30.46 -8.41 5.11
CA LEU A 72 29.39 -7.40 5.07
C LEU A 72 29.58 -6.38 3.92
N VAL A 73 30.83 -6.01 3.62
CA VAL A 73 31.20 -5.10 2.53
C VAL A 73 30.94 -5.71 1.15
N GLN A 74 31.20 -7.01 0.97
CA GLN A 74 30.93 -7.70 -0.29
C GLN A 74 29.42 -7.82 -0.54
N LYS A 75 28.63 -8.10 0.50
CA LYS A 75 27.17 -8.13 0.42
C LYS A 75 26.58 -6.78 0.01
N MET A 76 27.10 -5.68 0.58
CA MET A 76 26.68 -4.33 0.18
C MET A 76 27.01 -4.03 -1.28
N LYS A 77 28.19 -4.44 -1.77
CA LYS A 77 28.55 -4.29 -3.19
C LYS A 77 27.67 -5.11 -4.12
N ALA A 78 27.23 -6.31 -3.68
CA ALA A 78 26.33 -7.17 -4.45
C ALA A 78 24.91 -6.60 -4.59
N ILE A 79 24.47 -5.69 -3.71
CA ILE A 79 23.16 -5.03 -3.79
C ILE A 79 23.13 -3.95 -4.89
N ILE A 80 24.26 -3.29 -5.18
CA ILE A 80 24.30 -2.16 -6.13
C ILE A 80 23.81 -2.55 -7.55
N PRO A 81 24.25 -3.69 -8.14
CA PRO A 81 23.75 -4.18 -9.43
C PRO A 81 22.26 -4.53 -9.47
N LEU A 82 21.62 -4.72 -8.32
CA LEU A 82 20.16 -4.91 -8.20
C LEU A 82 19.45 -3.57 -8.06
N LEU A 83 19.98 -2.69 -7.21
CA LEU A 83 19.35 -1.42 -6.83
C LEU A 83 19.30 -0.44 -8.00
N ILE A 84 20.40 -0.27 -8.74
CA ILE A 84 20.45 0.70 -9.85
C ILE A 84 19.39 0.39 -10.93
N PRO A 85 19.31 -0.85 -11.50
CA PRO A 85 18.29 -1.16 -12.51
C PRO A 85 16.86 -1.04 -11.98
N LEU A 86 16.61 -1.45 -10.73
CA LEU A 86 15.29 -1.35 -10.11
C LEU A 86 14.84 0.11 -9.96
N PHE A 87 15.74 1.00 -9.57
CA PHE A 87 15.46 2.43 -9.50
C PHE A 87 15.13 3.02 -10.87
N VAL A 88 15.97 2.76 -11.88
CA VAL A 88 15.75 3.26 -13.25
C VAL A 88 14.39 2.79 -13.78
N SER A 89 14.06 1.51 -13.62
CA SER A 89 12.77 0.97 -14.04
C SER A 89 11.59 1.58 -13.28
N SER A 90 11.74 1.78 -11.97
CA SER A 90 10.70 2.41 -11.14
C SER A 90 10.44 3.85 -11.55
N PHE A 91 11.49 4.62 -11.89
CA PHE A 91 11.36 5.99 -12.38
C PHE A 91 10.69 6.05 -13.75
N ASN A 92 11.11 5.22 -14.71
CA ASN A 92 10.45 5.14 -16.01
C ASN A 92 8.96 4.79 -15.86
N ARG A 93 8.63 3.84 -14.98
CA ARG A 93 7.24 3.46 -14.73
C ARG A 93 6.42 4.56 -14.05
N ALA A 94 7.05 5.39 -13.21
CA ALA A 94 6.42 6.55 -12.63
C ALA A 94 6.12 7.63 -13.69
N GLU A 95 7.07 7.88 -14.61
CA GLU A 95 6.91 8.82 -15.72
C GLU A 95 5.81 8.37 -16.71
N ASP A 96 5.82 7.10 -17.09
CA ASP A 96 4.79 6.49 -17.93
C ASP A 96 3.41 6.58 -17.26
N LEU A 97 3.33 6.30 -15.96
CA LEU A 97 2.09 6.40 -15.20
C LEU A 97 1.59 7.85 -15.13
N ALA A 98 2.46 8.81 -14.83
CA ALA A 98 2.11 10.23 -14.77
C ALA A 98 1.58 10.72 -16.12
N THR A 99 2.31 10.44 -17.20
CA THR A 99 1.91 10.79 -18.57
C THR A 99 0.56 10.17 -18.94
N ALA A 100 0.36 8.88 -18.60
CA ALA A 100 -0.92 8.21 -18.85
C ALA A 100 -2.07 8.76 -17.99
N MET A 101 -1.80 9.23 -16.78
CA MET A 101 -2.79 9.88 -15.92
C MET A 101 -3.21 11.23 -16.49
N GLU A 102 -2.26 12.06 -16.92
CA GLU A 102 -2.52 13.35 -17.56
C GLU A 102 -3.30 13.18 -18.88
N ALA A 103 -2.91 12.21 -19.71
CA ALA A 103 -3.61 11.89 -20.95
C ALA A 103 -5.07 11.43 -20.73
N ARG A 104 -5.36 10.83 -19.55
CA ARG A 104 -6.72 10.46 -19.13
C ARG A 104 -7.47 11.60 -18.43
N GLY A 105 -6.91 12.81 -18.40
CA GLY A 105 -7.52 13.99 -17.80
C GLY A 105 -7.46 14.02 -16.28
N TYR A 106 -6.48 13.37 -15.65
CA TYR A 106 -6.27 13.50 -14.20
C TYR A 106 -5.76 14.91 -13.87
N GLN A 107 -6.54 15.68 -13.10
CA GLN A 107 -6.23 17.07 -12.73
C GLN A 107 -6.16 17.29 -11.19
N GLY A 108 -6.02 16.21 -10.41
CA GLY A 108 -6.03 16.27 -8.93
C GLY A 108 -7.38 15.89 -8.31
N GLY A 109 -7.47 15.99 -6.97
CA GLY A 109 -8.54 15.38 -6.16
C GLY A 109 -9.87 16.11 -6.04
N GLU A 110 -9.93 17.40 -6.39
CA GLU A 110 -11.16 18.19 -6.24
C GLU A 110 -12.18 17.86 -7.34
N GLY A 111 -13.47 17.78 -6.96
CA GLY A 111 -14.56 17.50 -7.89
C GLY A 111 -14.62 16.07 -8.44
N ARG A 112 -13.77 15.14 -7.98
CA ARG A 112 -13.77 13.75 -8.44
C ARG A 112 -14.87 12.91 -7.77
N THR A 113 -15.50 12.04 -8.56
CA THR A 113 -16.37 10.96 -8.06
C THR A 113 -15.53 9.71 -7.74
N LYS A 114 -16.03 8.87 -6.83
CA LYS A 114 -15.41 7.60 -6.48
C LYS A 114 -16.15 6.45 -7.14
N TYR A 115 -15.40 5.61 -7.86
CA TYR A 115 -15.95 4.36 -8.42
C TYR A 115 -16.11 3.29 -7.34
N ARG A 116 -15.10 3.12 -6.48
CA ARG A 116 -15.14 2.19 -5.35
C ARG A 116 -15.57 2.94 -4.09
N VAL A 117 -16.72 2.57 -3.55
CA VAL A 117 -17.28 3.16 -2.33
C VAL A 117 -17.51 2.06 -1.30
N LEU A 118 -17.20 2.34 -0.04
CA LEU A 118 -17.55 1.43 1.06
C LEU A 118 -19.06 1.51 1.28
N HIS A 119 -19.73 0.37 1.14
CA HIS A 119 -21.15 0.23 1.44
C HIS A 119 -21.32 -0.37 2.83
N TRP A 120 -22.09 0.32 3.67
CA TRP A 120 -22.45 -0.18 4.99
C TRP A 120 -23.43 -1.35 4.87
N HIS A 121 -23.16 -2.44 5.55
CA HIS A 121 -24.04 -3.61 5.58
C HIS A 121 -24.67 -3.81 6.96
N ASN A 122 -25.79 -4.53 7.02
CA ASN A 122 -26.48 -4.81 8.29
C ASN A 122 -25.62 -5.60 9.30
N GLN A 123 -24.67 -6.38 8.78
CA GLN A 123 -23.67 -7.09 9.59
C GLN A 123 -22.73 -6.12 10.31
N ASP A 124 -22.38 -4.98 9.70
CA ASP A 124 -21.50 -3.97 10.30
C ASP A 124 -22.15 -3.36 11.54
N THR A 125 -23.47 -3.09 11.48
CA THR A 125 -24.23 -2.59 12.62
C THR A 125 -24.25 -3.59 13.77
N LEU A 126 -24.47 -4.88 13.47
CA LEU A 126 -24.51 -5.93 14.49
C LEU A 126 -23.15 -6.11 15.17
N VAL A 127 -22.06 -6.09 14.39
CA VAL A 127 -20.69 -6.17 14.92
C VAL A 127 -20.37 -4.93 15.77
N MET A 128 -20.74 -3.72 15.32
CA MET A 128 -20.53 -2.49 16.09
C MET A 128 -21.26 -2.51 17.44
N ILE A 129 -22.53 -2.95 17.47
CA ILE A 129 -23.31 -3.05 18.71
C ILE A 129 -22.71 -4.09 19.65
N ALA A 130 -22.37 -5.28 19.14
CA ALA A 130 -21.76 -6.33 19.96
C ALA A 130 -20.42 -5.87 20.58
N PHE A 131 -19.59 -5.16 19.81
CA PHE A 131 -18.33 -4.61 20.28
C PHE A 131 -18.53 -3.50 21.34
N GLY A 132 -19.53 -2.64 21.15
CA GLY A 132 -19.93 -1.62 22.13
C GLY A 132 -20.42 -2.23 23.44
N LEU A 133 -21.27 -3.26 23.38
CA LEU A 133 -21.75 -3.97 24.57
C LEU A 133 -20.59 -4.67 25.31
N LEU A 134 -19.72 -5.36 24.58
CA LEU A 134 -18.54 -6.01 25.15
C LEU A 134 -17.64 -5.01 25.88
N THR A 135 -17.37 -3.86 25.27
CA THR A 135 -16.54 -2.81 25.88
C THR A 135 -17.18 -2.22 27.14
N VAL A 136 -18.49 -1.94 27.13
CA VAL A 136 -19.23 -1.49 28.32
C VAL A 136 -19.16 -2.53 29.45
N ILE A 137 -19.43 -3.80 29.15
CA ILE A 137 -19.36 -4.90 30.13
C ILE A 137 -17.96 -5.01 30.74
N LEU A 138 -16.91 -4.93 29.91
CA LEU A 138 -15.52 -4.99 30.38
C LEU A 138 -15.16 -3.79 31.27
N VAL A 139 -15.67 -2.59 30.98
CA VAL A 139 -15.45 -1.41 31.82
C VAL A 139 -16.17 -1.56 33.17
N PHE A 140 -17.41 -2.05 33.17
CA PHE A 140 -18.18 -2.32 34.39
C PHE A 140 -17.59 -3.45 35.25
N LEU A 141 -16.96 -4.46 34.65
CA LEU A 141 -16.28 -5.55 35.39
C LEU A 141 -14.90 -5.15 35.91
N ARG A 142 -14.30 -4.10 35.33
CA ARG A 142 -12.99 -3.58 35.73
C ARG A 142 -13.09 -2.49 36.81
N GLY A 143 -14.20 -1.76 36.85
CA GLY A 143 -14.53 -0.79 37.90
C GLY A 143 -15.13 -1.46 39.13
#